data_AF-J9D516-F1
#
_entry.id   AF-J9D516-F1
#
_cell.length_a   1.000
_cell.length_b   1.000
_cell.length_c   1.000
_cell.angle_alpha   90.00
_cell.angle_beta   90.00
_cell.angle_gamma   90.00
#
_symmetry.space_group_name_H-M   'P 1'
#
loop_
_entity.id
_entity.type
_entity.pdbx_description
1 polymer ?
#
loop_
_entity_poly.entity_id
_entity_poly.type
_entity_poly.pdbx_seq_one_letter_code
_entity_poly.pdbx_strand_id
1 'polypeptide(L)'
;MAINNFIKESETIEKSNNTNNFREKIAKHTIKQENIDMIYDNKIICDCRVLSKTAWNMKPNEMILCNQLQKLSEKILKCFKENTRNKKLEFNHKLSSVLVNFNGNNLIMDTLKFSIMCILEEEGKMCIENLNSKLACECTEDINILCVAKLVLIENDLYALNYEYSNGDLNLFSSDIFSSMNIEDIDMEQLMKNNETVLESQVMQYMKNVKSISCCELFDAFQNEEFKHPGLLNKVIENLANKGFIDVCDDRVNYSS
;
A
#
# COMPACT_ATOMS: atom_id res chain seq x y z
N MET A 1 -2.97 3.19 50.76
CA MET A 1 -4.36 3.45 51.21
C MET A 1 -4.71 4.86 50.79
N ALA A 2 -5.86 5.26 50.25
CA ALA A 2 -7.04 4.61 49.72
C ALA A 2 -7.93 5.77 49.18
N ILE A 3 -8.62 5.57 48.04
CA ILE A 3 -10.00 6.01 47.77
C ILE A 3 -10.29 7.53 47.59
N ASN A 4 -10.49 7.89 46.31
CA ASN A 4 -11.72 8.45 45.69
C ASN A 4 -12.47 9.70 46.23
N ASN A 5 -12.89 10.48 45.22
CA ASN A 5 -14.21 11.14 45.03
C ASN A 5 -14.49 12.37 45.91
N PHE A 6 -15.22 13.41 45.50
CA PHE A 6 -16.07 13.67 44.34
C PHE A 6 -16.40 15.19 44.35
N ILE A 7 -16.49 15.77 43.15
CA ILE A 7 -17.58 16.65 42.68
C ILE A 7 -17.94 17.92 43.48
N LYS A 8 -17.84 19.05 42.78
CA LYS A 8 -18.97 19.99 42.68
C LYS A 8 -19.15 20.44 41.23
N GLU A 9 -20.28 20.03 40.68
CA GLU A 9 -20.87 20.44 39.40
C GLU A 9 -21.15 21.95 39.36
N SER A 10 -21.07 22.53 38.17
CA SER A 10 -22.09 23.46 37.68
C SER A 10 -22.12 23.36 36.16
N GLU A 11 -23.20 22.78 35.67
CA GLU A 11 -23.57 22.61 34.28
C GLU A 11 -23.90 23.96 33.64
N THR A 12 -23.56 24.14 32.36
CA THR A 12 -24.56 24.58 31.39
C THR A 12 -24.22 24.01 30.01
N ILE A 13 -25.13 23.16 29.55
CA ILE A 13 -25.10 22.41 28.31
C ILE A 13 -25.92 23.18 27.29
N GLU A 14 -25.29 23.60 26.19
CA GLU A 14 -25.94 23.68 24.87
C GLU A 14 -24.90 23.24 23.82
N LYS A 15 -24.78 21.92 23.64
CA LYS A 15 -24.16 21.32 22.45
C LYS A 15 -25.26 20.70 21.60
N SER A 16 -25.78 21.47 20.65
CA SER A 16 -26.67 20.98 19.61
C SER A 16 -25.87 20.17 18.56
N ASN A 17 -25.82 18.85 18.77
CA ASN A 17 -26.19 17.83 17.78
C ASN A 17 -25.69 17.90 16.33
N ASN A 18 -24.39 18.07 16.06
CA ASN A 18 -23.90 17.84 14.68
C ASN A 18 -22.64 16.98 14.52
N THR A 19 -22.04 16.49 15.62
CA THR A 19 -20.82 15.66 15.55
C THR A 19 -21.05 14.15 15.66
N ASN A 20 -22.27 13.71 15.98
CA ASN A 20 -22.58 12.28 16.09
C ASN A 20 -22.94 11.62 14.73
N ASN A 21 -23.38 12.39 13.73
CA ASN A 21 -23.72 11.84 12.41
C ASN A 21 -22.50 11.49 11.54
N PHE A 22 -21.31 12.03 11.84
CA PHE A 22 -20.10 11.73 11.07
C PHE A 22 -19.39 10.47 11.56
N ARG A 23 -19.37 10.23 12.89
CA ARG A 23 -18.80 9.01 13.47
C ARG A 23 -19.65 7.77 13.20
N GLU A 24 -20.98 7.89 13.17
CA GLU A 24 -21.85 6.76 12.79
C GLU A 24 -21.77 6.39 11.30
N LYS A 25 -21.43 7.33 10.41
CA LYS A 25 -21.21 7.03 8.99
C LYS A 25 -19.88 6.34 8.71
N ILE A 26 -18.83 6.65 9.46
CA ILE A 26 -17.54 5.93 9.34
C ILE A 26 -17.65 4.52 9.94
N ALA A 27 -18.45 4.33 10.99
CA ALA A 27 -18.69 3.01 11.59
C ALA A 27 -19.45 2.03 10.66
N LYS A 28 -20.17 2.52 9.64
CA LYS A 28 -20.89 1.68 8.66
C LYS A 28 -20.02 1.22 7.47
N HIS A 29 -18.83 1.76 7.30
CA HIS A 29 -17.77 1.12 6.54
C HIS A 29 -16.87 0.33 7.48
N THR A 30 -17.48 -0.58 8.25
CA THR A 30 -16.74 -1.71 8.79
C THR A 30 -16.21 -2.48 7.59
N ILE A 31 -14.93 -2.25 7.28
CA ILE A 31 -14.15 -3.10 6.38
C ILE A 31 -14.39 -4.52 6.90
N LYS A 32 -15.13 -5.33 6.14
CA LYS A 32 -15.14 -6.77 6.37
C LYS A 32 -13.70 -7.21 6.14
N GLN A 33 -12.92 -7.33 7.21
CA GLN A 33 -11.74 -8.16 7.23
C GLN A 33 -12.24 -9.57 6.97
N GLU A 34 -12.25 -9.95 5.70
CA GLU A 34 -12.39 -11.34 5.30
C GLU A 34 -11.03 -11.97 5.63
N ASN A 35 -10.88 -12.44 6.87
CA ASN A 35 -9.79 -13.32 7.24
C ASN A 35 -9.95 -14.58 6.40
N ILE A 36 -8.98 -14.88 5.54
CA ILE A 36 -8.85 -16.23 5.01
C ILE A 36 -8.29 -17.04 6.17
N ASP A 37 -9.09 -17.98 6.69
CA ASP A 37 -8.73 -18.84 7.82
C ASP A 37 -7.33 -19.45 7.66
N MET A 38 -6.64 -19.67 8.79
CA MET A 38 -5.30 -20.25 8.88
C MET A 38 -5.16 -21.46 7.95
N ILE A 39 -4.34 -21.34 6.91
CA ILE A 39 -4.02 -22.45 6.02
C ILE A 39 -2.92 -23.28 6.70
N TYR A 40 -3.28 -24.44 7.23
CA TYR A 40 -2.33 -25.45 7.70
C TYR A 40 -1.83 -26.27 6.51
N ASP A 41 -0.69 -25.89 5.96
CA ASP A 41 0.17 -26.85 5.25
C ASP A 41 1.20 -27.35 6.28
N ASN A 42 1.57 -28.62 6.24
CA ASN A 42 2.28 -29.36 7.32
C ASN A 42 3.64 -28.77 7.82
N LYS A 43 4.02 -27.56 7.40
CA LYS A 43 5.23 -26.84 7.81
C LYS A 43 5.07 -25.31 7.99
N ILE A 44 3.98 -24.67 7.53
CA ILE A 44 3.85 -23.19 7.56
C ILE A 44 2.47 -22.78 8.08
N ILE A 45 2.45 -21.87 9.04
CA ILE A 45 1.23 -21.21 9.53
C ILE A 45 1.14 -19.82 8.87
N CYS A 46 0.02 -19.53 8.22
CA CYS A 46 -0.20 -18.26 7.52
C CYS A 46 -1.36 -17.48 8.15
N ASP A 47 -1.12 -16.20 8.47
CA ASP A 47 -2.14 -15.18 8.70
C ASP A 47 -2.13 -14.23 7.50
N CYS A 48 -3.21 -14.24 6.71
CA CYS A 48 -3.33 -13.44 5.49
C CYS A 48 -4.41 -12.38 5.64
N ARG A 49 -4.04 -11.11 5.44
CA ARG A 49 -4.96 -9.96 5.49
C ARG A 49 -5.23 -9.43 4.09
N VAL A 50 -6.50 -9.47 3.68
CA VAL A 50 -6.94 -8.93 2.39
C VAL A 50 -7.37 -7.48 2.55
N LEU A 51 -6.73 -6.58 1.81
CA LEU A 51 -6.98 -5.14 1.84
C LEU A 51 -7.51 -4.65 0.49
N SER A 52 -8.41 -3.66 0.52
CA SER A 52 -8.89 -3.02 -0.72
C SER A 52 -7.82 -2.11 -1.30
N LYS A 53 -7.43 -2.34 -2.55
CA LYS A 53 -6.48 -1.50 -3.29
C LYS A 53 -6.89 -0.02 -3.32
N THR A 54 -8.19 0.27 -3.43
CA THR A 54 -8.72 1.65 -3.46
C THR A 54 -8.58 2.38 -2.14
N ALA A 55 -8.54 1.67 -1.01
CA ALA A 55 -8.46 2.28 0.32
C ALA A 55 -7.03 2.44 0.81
N TRP A 56 -6.12 1.54 0.41
CA TRP A 56 -4.75 1.48 0.93
C TRP A 56 -3.69 1.95 -0.07
N ASN A 57 -4.04 2.08 -1.35
CA ASN A 57 -3.14 2.54 -2.41
C ASN A 57 -1.78 1.81 -2.44
N MET A 58 -1.79 0.51 -2.14
CA MET A 58 -0.58 -0.30 -2.14
C MET A 58 -0.30 -0.82 -3.55
N LYS A 59 0.97 -0.75 -3.97
CA LYS A 59 1.44 -1.40 -5.19
C LYS A 59 1.79 -2.87 -4.89
N PRO A 60 1.44 -3.81 -5.78
CA PRO A 60 1.93 -5.18 -5.66
C PRO A 60 3.45 -5.22 -5.80
N ASN A 61 4.07 -6.24 -5.22
CA ASN A 61 5.49 -6.49 -5.38
C ASN A 61 5.68 -7.78 -6.18
N GLU A 62 6.37 -7.67 -7.31
CA GLU A 62 6.74 -8.82 -8.13
C GLU A 62 8.09 -9.35 -7.67
N MET A 63 8.09 -10.55 -7.11
CA MET A 63 9.29 -11.34 -6.82
C MET A 63 8.95 -12.82 -6.95
N ILE A 64 9.92 -13.64 -7.31
CA ILE A 64 9.80 -15.10 -7.24
C ILE A 64 10.09 -15.51 -5.80
N LEU A 65 9.10 -16.11 -5.15
CA LEU A 65 9.21 -16.61 -3.79
C LEU A 65 9.94 -17.95 -3.76
N CYS A 66 10.48 -18.33 -2.60
CA CYS A 66 10.92 -19.71 -2.40
C CYS A 66 9.75 -20.70 -2.57
N ASN A 67 10.08 -21.95 -2.91
CA ASN A 67 9.11 -23.00 -3.27
C ASN A 67 7.97 -23.15 -2.25
N GLN A 68 8.28 -23.03 -0.95
CA GLN A 68 7.29 -23.21 0.11
C GLN A 68 6.27 -22.06 0.15
N LEU A 69 6.75 -20.82 0.02
CA LEU A 69 5.89 -19.63 -0.01
C LEU A 69 5.11 -19.49 -1.32
N GLN A 70 5.67 -19.96 -2.44
CA GLN A 70 4.96 -20.00 -3.71
C GLN A 70 3.74 -20.94 -3.63
N LYS A 71 3.92 -22.17 -3.12
CA LYS A 71 2.81 -23.11 -2.89
C LYS A 71 1.74 -22.55 -1.96
N LEU A 72 2.15 -21.84 -0.90
CA LEU A 72 1.22 -21.16 0.00
C LEU A 72 0.43 -20.06 -0.73
N SER A 73 1.10 -19.23 -1.51
CA SER A 73 0.47 -18.13 -2.27
C SER A 73 -0.55 -18.67 -3.29
N GLU A 74 -0.23 -19.78 -3.97
CA GLU A 74 -1.14 -20.47 -4.88
C GLU A 74 -2.39 -20.99 -4.17
N LYS A 75 -2.23 -21.56 -2.97
CA LYS A 75 -3.35 -22.02 -2.13
C LYS A 75 -4.23 -20.85 -1.71
N ILE A 76 -3.64 -19.75 -1.21
CA ILE A 76 -4.39 -18.55 -0.83
C ILE A 76 -5.18 -18.01 -2.03
N LEU A 77 -4.53 -17.91 -3.20
CA LEU A 77 -5.17 -17.43 -4.42
C LEU A 77 -6.34 -18.32 -4.85
N LYS A 78 -6.19 -19.63 -4.73
CA LYS A 78 -7.26 -20.60 -5.02
C LYS A 78 -8.44 -20.41 -4.06
N CYS A 79 -8.18 -20.39 -2.75
CA CYS A 79 -9.20 -20.16 -1.73
C CYS A 79 -9.92 -18.81 -1.93
N PHE A 80 -9.19 -17.76 -2.31
CA PHE A 80 -9.79 -16.45 -2.56
C PHE A 80 -10.71 -16.45 -3.78
N LYS A 81 -10.30 -17.09 -4.89
CA LYS A 81 -11.10 -17.20 -6.12
C LYS A 81 -12.37 -18.02 -5.92
N GLU A 82 -12.33 -19.04 -5.08
CA GLU A 82 -13.51 -19.86 -4.76
C GLU A 82 -14.57 -19.05 -3.97
N ASN A 83 -14.12 -18.14 -3.10
CA ASN A 83 -15.00 -17.36 -2.23
C ASN A 83 -15.41 -15.99 -2.80
N THR A 84 -14.70 -15.48 -3.81
CA THR A 84 -14.96 -14.16 -4.38
C THR A 84 -15.10 -14.20 -5.91
N ARG A 85 -16.22 -13.69 -6.42
CA ARG A 85 -16.44 -13.58 -7.87
C ARG A 85 -15.89 -12.25 -8.39
N ASN A 86 -15.24 -12.29 -9.54
CA ASN A 86 -14.77 -11.11 -10.31
C ASN A 86 -13.79 -10.18 -9.57
N LYS A 87 -13.11 -10.66 -8.53
CA LYS A 87 -12.04 -9.93 -7.85
C LYS A 87 -10.68 -10.53 -8.19
N LYS A 88 -9.66 -9.68 -8.29
CA LYS A 88 -8.25 -10.08 -8.42
C LYS A 88 -7.57 -9.89 -7.08
N LEU A 89 -6.81 -10.89 -6.63
CA LEU A 89 -5.89 -10.78 -5.51
C LEU A 89 -4.49 -10.51 -6.05
N GLU A 90 -3.80 -9.55 -5.44
CA GLU A 90 -2.41 -9.22 -5.73
C GLU A 90 -1.66 -9.21 -4.39
N PHE A 91 -0.44 -9.75 -4.35
CA PHE A 91 0.34 -9.86 -3.12
C PHE A 91 1.31 -8.69 -2.95
N ASN A 92 1.52 -8.28 -1.71
CA ASN A 92 2.56 -7.33 -1.34
C ASN A 92 3.51 -7.97 -0.32
N HIS A 93 4.59 -8.55 -0.86
CA HIS A 93 5.58 -9.28 -0.07
C HIS A 93 6.46 -8.39 0.81
N LYS A 94 6.62 -7.10 0.45
CA LYS A 94 7.36 -6.12 1.26
C LYS A 94 6.71 -5.84 2.62
N LEU A 95 5.39 -5.97 2.70
CA LEU A 95 4.63 -5.77 3.95
C LEU A 95 4.46 -7.06 4.76
N SER A 96 5.03 -8.17 4.28
CA SER A 96 4.83 -9.49 4.84
C SER A 96 6.06 -9.92 5.62
N SER A 97 5.84 -10.39 6.85
CA SER A 97 6.87 -10.92 7.74
C SER A 97 6.77 -12.43 7.87
N VAL A 98 7.91 -13.09 8.06
CA VAL A 98 8.04 -14.52 8.35
C VAL A 98 8.72 -14.69 9.70
N LEU A 99 8.14 -15.55 10.54
CA LEU A 99 8.76 -16.08 11.76
C LEU A 99 9.27 -17.49 11.47
N VAL A 100 10.56 -17.72 11.62
CA VAL A 100 11.21 -19.01 11.37
C VAL A 100 12.09 -19.42 12.56
N ASN A 101 12.16 -20.72 12.83
CA ASN A 101 13.16 -21.27 13.76
C ASN A 101 14.41 -21.70 12.97
N PHE A 102 15.56 -21.12 13.28
CA PHE A 102 16.83 -21.44 12.66
C PHE A 102 17.86 -21.78 13.75
N ASN A 103 18.33 -23.02 13.76
CA ASN A 103 19.24 -23.55 14.78
C ASN A 103 18.75 -23.32 16.23
N GLY A 104 17.45 -23.48 16.47
CA GLY A 104 16.86 -23.27 17.79
C GLY A 104 16.57 -21.81 18.16
N ASN A 105 16.94 -20.85 17.31
CA ASN A 105 16.67 -19.43 17.50
C ASN A 105 15.46 -18.99 16.67
N ASN A 106 14.67 -18.08 17.20
CA ASN A 106 13.53 -17.49 16.51
C ASN A 106 13.97 -16.25 15.74
N LEU A 107 13.78 -16.28 14.42
CA LEU A 107 14.12 -15.18 13.53
C LEU A 107 12.84 -14.60 12.92
N ILE A 108 12.70 -13.29 13.01
CA ILE A 108 11.64 -12.54 12.31
C ILE A 108 12.32 -11.78 11.17
N MET A 109 11.81 -11.92 9.94
CA MET A 109 12.36 -11.22 8.77
C MET A 109 11.28 -10.97 7.73
N ASP A 110 11.56 -10.13 6.73
CA ASP A 110 10.66 -10.00 5.59
C ASP A 110 10.73 -11.22 4.66
N THR A 111 9.78 -11.23 3.71
CA THR A 111 9.61 -12.32 2.76
C THR A 111 10.81 -12.49 1.82
N LEU A 112 11.53 -11.41 1.50
CA LEU A 112 12.68 -11.45 0.59
C LEU A 112 13.89 -12.11 1.28
N LYS A 113 14.23 -11.66 2.48
CA LYS A 113 15.30 -12.25 3.32
C LYS A 113 15.04 -13.73 3.58
N PHE A 114 13.80 -14.10 3.88
CA PHE A 114 13.44 -15.51 4.05
C PHE A 114 13.59 -16.31 2.75
N SER A 115 13.17 -15.76 1.62
CA SER A 115 13.31 -16.44 0.33
C SER A 115 14.77 -16.66 -0.05
N ILE A 116 15.66 -15.69 0.21
CA ILE A 116 17.11 -15.83 0.06
C ILE A 116 17.62 -17.02 0.88
N MET A 117 17.27 -17.08 2.17
CA MET A 117 17.71 -18.18 3.05
C MET A 117 17.25 -19.54 2.53
N CYS A 118 15.99 -19.69 2.13
CA CYS A 118 15.49 -20.94 1.57
C CYS A 118 16.23 -21.36 0.29
N ILE A 119 16.52 -20.41 -0.61
CA ILE A 119 17.24 -20.74 -1.84
C ILE A 119 18.66 -21.22 -1.53
N LEU A 120 19.36 -20.58 -0.59
CA LEU A 120 20.69 -21.01 -0.16
C LEU A 120 20.67 -22.36 0.59
N GLU A 121 19.57 -22.68 1.30
CA GLU A 121 19.36 -23.99 1.91
C GLU A 121 19.23 -25.09 0.84
N GLU A 122 18.45 -24.82 -0.21
CA GLU A 122 18.14 -25.79 -1.27
C GLU A 122 19.32 -25.98 -2.25
N GLU A 123 20.01 -24.91 -2.61
CA GLU A 123 21.01 -24.87 -3.69
C GLU A 123 22.47 -24.79 -3.17
N GLY A 124 22.66 -24.49 -1.89
CA GLY A 124 23.97 -24.31 -1.28
C GLY A 124 24.57 -22.92 -1.56
N LYS A 125 25.77 -22.89 -2.13
CA LYS A 125 26.55 -21.65 -2.31
C LYS A 125 26.22 -20.97 -3.64
N MET A 126 26.01 -19.65 -3.63
CA MET A 126 25.71 -18.89 -4.85
C MET A 126 26.30 -17.49 -4.85
N CYS A 127 26.57 -16.96 -6.05
CA CYS A 127 26.86 -15.54 -6.25
C CYS A 127 25.59 -14.69 -6.28
N ILE A 128 25.74 -13.36 -6.20
CA ILE A 128 24.63 -12.41 -6.16
C ILE A 128 23.82 -12.39 -7.47
N GLU A 129 24.46 -12.59 -8.62
CA GLU A 129 23.78 -12.59 -9.92
C GLU A 129 22.79 -13.77 -10.02
N ASN A 130 23.18 -14.93 -9.51
CA ASN A 130 22.33 -16.12 -9.49
C ASN A 130 21.15 -15.95 -8.52
N LEU A 131 21.37 -15.33 -7.36
CA LEU A 131 20.32 -14.97 -6.41
C LEU A 131 19.29 -14.02 -7.05
N ASN A 132 19.77 -12.92 -7.64
CA ASN A 132 18.91 -11.93 -8.30
C ASN A 132 18.09 -12.56 -9.44
N SER A 133 18.71 -13.45 -10.23
CA SER A 133 18.03 -14.18 -11.30
C SER A 133 16.92 -15.10 -10.77
N LYS A 134 17.18 -15.86 -9.70
CA LYS A 134 16.19 -16.77 -9.09
C LYS A 134 15.03 -16.03 -8.43
N LEU A 135 15.29 -14.89 -7.80
CA LEU A 135 14.27 -14.06 -7.13
C LEU A 135 13.55 -13.11 -8.08
N ALA A 136 14.08 -12.91 -9.30
CA ALA A 136 13.65 -11.89 -10.25
C ALA A 136 13.62 -10.46 -9.66
N CYS A 137 14.51 -10.16 -8.71
CA CYS A 137 14.65 -8.84 -8.10
C CYS A 137 16.08 -8.60 -7.59
N GLU A 138 16.46 -7.34 -7.40
CA GLU A 138 17.73 -6.99 -6.74
C GLU A 138 17.65 -7.26 -5.25
N CYS A 139 18.60 -8.02 -4.69
CA CYS A 139 18.62 -8.42 -3.28
C CYS A 139 19.95 -8.15 -2.57
N THR A 140 20.80 -7.29 -3.14
CA THR A 140 22.15 -6.96 -2.62
C THR A 140 22.11 -6.39 -1.20
N GLU A 141 21.14 -5.54 -0.89
CA GLU A 141 20.99 -4.98 0.45
C GLU A 141 20.53 -6.05 1.45
N ASP A 142 19.54 -6.86 1.08
CA ASP A 142 18.98 -7.92 1.92
C ASP A 142 20.02 -9.00 2.26
N ILE A 143 20.83 -9.45 1.30
CA ILE A 143 21.90 -10.41 1.55
C ILE A 143 22.98 -9.80 2.46
N ASN A 144 23.29 -8.51 2.31
CA ASN A 144 24.25 -7.82 3.17
C ASN A 144 23.76 -7.73 4.61
N ILE A 145 22.46 -7.46 4.82
CA ILE A 145 21.84 -7.49 6.15
C ILE A 145 21.96 -8.89 6.77
N LEU A 146 21.70 -9.95 6.00
CA LEU A 146 21.86 -11.33 6.45
C LEU A 146 23.32 -11.68 6.79
N CYS A 147 24.28 -11.15 6.04
CA CYS A 147 25.71 -11.30 6.32
C CYS A 147 26.12 -10.59 7.62
N VAL A 148 25.68 -9.34 7.82
CA VAL A 148 25.93 -8.58 9.06
C VAL A 148 25.33 -9.28 10.27
N ALA A 149 24.13 -9.87 10.11
CA ALA A 149 23.48 -10.69 11.12
C ALA A 149 24.17 -12.04 11.37
N LYS A 150 25.17 -12.41 10.56
CA LYS A 150 25.88 -13.70 10.56
C LYS A 150 24.96 -14.90 10.27
N LEU A 151 23.84 -14.70 9.57
CA LEU A 151 22.98 -15.78 9.07
C LEU A 151 23.50 -16.35 7.75
N VAL A 152 24.21 -15.53 6.99
CA VAL A 152 24.89 -15.89 5.74
C VAL A 152 26.38 -15.57 5.88
N LEU A 153 27.23 -16.42 5.31
CA LEU A 153 28.68 -16.24 5.22
C LEU A 153 29.08 -15.96 3.77
N ILE A 154 30.19 -15.25 3.60
CA ILE A 154 30.79 -14.98 2.30
C ILE A 154 32.08 -15.79 2.19
N GLU A 155 32.17 -16.65 1.17
CA GLU A 155 33.31 -17.50 0.89
C GLU A 155 33.64 -17.45 -0.62
N ASN A 156 34.80 -16.89 -0.99
CA ASN A 156 35.23 -16.76 -2.39
C ASN A 156 34.15 -16.12 -3.29
N ASP A 157 33.60 -14.99 -2.86
CA ASP A 157 32.52 -14.25 -3.54
C ASP A 157 31.19 -15.02 -3.69
N LEU A 158 31.03 -16.13 -2.96
CA LEU A 158 29.80 -16.89 -2.86
C LEU A 158 29.17 -16.72 -1.48
N TYR A 159 27.86 -16.61 -1.44
CA TYR A 159 27.04 -16.58 -0.24
C TYR A 159 26.61 -18.00 0.15
N ALA A 160 26.64 -18.31 1.44
CA ALA A 160 26.25 -19.61 2.01
C ALA A 160 25.54 -19.43 3.36
N LEU A 161 24.62 -20.33 3.72
CA LEU A 161 24.01 -20.30 5.05
C LEU A 161 25.02 -20.61 6.16
N ASN A 162 24.91 -19.89 7.28
CA ASN A 162 25.68 -20.15 8.48
C ASN A 162 24.97 -21.18 9.38
N TYR A 163 25.23 -22.47 9.18
CA TYR A 163 24.67 -23.52 10.03
C TYR A 163 25.22 -23.54 11.48
N GLU A 164 26.22 -22.72 11.81
CA GLU A 164 26.76 -22.57 13.17
C GLU A 164 26.19 -21.34 13.91
N TYR A 165 25.16 -20.71 13.35
CA TYR A 165 24.52 -19.54 13.96
C TYR A 165 24.07 -19.81 15.40
N SER A 166 24.52 -18.96 16.32
CA SER A 166 24.29 -19.08 17.76
C SER A 166 24.09 -17.73 18.47
N ASN A 167 23.77 -16.67 17.71
CA ASN A 167 23.65 -15.30 18.27
C ASN A 167 22.31 -15.03 18.98
N GLY A 168 21.43 -16.03 19.13
CA GLY A 168 20.13 -15.87 19.79
C GLY A 168 19.00 -15.48 18.82
N ASP A 169 17.84 -15.15 19.40
CA ASP A 169 16.67 -14.66 18.67
C ASP A 169 16.96 -13.30 18.02
N LEU A 170 16.43 -13.08 16.81
CA LEU A 170 16.73 -11.90 16.01
C LEU A 170 15.51 -11.39 15.26
N ASN A 171 15.34 -10.07 15.20
CA ASN A 171 14.34 -9.42 14.37
C ASN A 171 15.02 -8.57 13.30
N LEU A 172 14.96 -9.02 12.05
CA LEU A 172 15.43 -8.37 10.84
C LEU A 172 14.29 -7.80 9.99
N PHE A 173 13.05 -7.86 10.46
CA PHE A 173 11.94 -7.24 9.77
C PHE A 173 12.02 -5.73 10.00
N SER A 174 12.56 -4.99 9.03
CA SER A 174 12.44 -3.55 8.99
C SER A 174 11.21 -3.18 8.18
N SER A 175 10.26 -2.49 8.81
CA SER A 175 9.14 -1.89 8.09
C SER A 175 9.53 -0.59 7.40
N ASP A 176 10.77 -0.47 6.91
CA ASP A 176 11.36 0.72 6.27
C ASP A 176 10.73 1.04 4.89
N ILE A 177 9.46 0.67 4.73
CA ILE A 177 8.56 1.11 3.66
C ILE A 177 8.40 2.64 3.68
N PHE A 178 8.63 3.30 4.82
CA PHE A 178 8.49 4.75 4.96
C PHE A 178 9.79 5.55 4.78
N SER A 179 10.97 4.92 4.73
CA SER A 179 12.25 5.65 4.66
C SER A 179 12.82 5.76 3.24
N SER A 180 12.43 4.86 2.33
CA SER A 180 12.98 4.79 0.95
C SER A 180 12.01 5.25 -0.15
N MET A 181 10.75 5.49 0.17
CA MET A 181 9.89 6.31 -0.68
C MET A 181 10.17 7.77 -0.34
N ASN A 182 10.52 8.61 -1.32
CA ASN A 182 10.22 10.03 -1.21
C ASN A 182 8.69 10.13 -1.07
N ILE A 183 8.19 9.98 0.16
CA ILE A 183 6.78 10.06 0.50
C ILE A 183 6.22 11.38 -0.06
N GLU A 184 7.04 12.44 -0.02
CA GLU A 184 6.72 13.74 -0.58
C GLU A 184 6.39 13.71 -2.09
N ASP A 185 7.16 12.97 -2.91
CA ASP A 185 6.93 12.96 -4.37
C ASP A 185 5.69 12.13 -4.75
N ILE A 186 5.48 10.99 -4.09
CA ILE A 186 4.33 10.11 -4.33
C ILE A 186 3.03 10.72 -3.79
N ASP A 187 3.07 11.32 -2.59
CA ASP A 187 1.92 12.04 -2.05
C ASP A 187 1.60 13.26 -2.92
N MET A 188 2.59 13.99 -3.42
CA MET A 188 2.31 15.18 -4.25
C MET A 188 1.72 14.83 -5.61
N GLU A 189 2.22 13.80 -6.32
CA GLU A 189 1.61 13.38 -7.59
C GLU A 189 0.17 12.91 -7.39
N GLN A 190 -0.08 12.18 -6.29
CA GLN A 190 -1.41 11.67 -5.97
C GLN A 190 -2.37 12.75 -5.48
N LEU A 191 -1.89 13.70 -4.69
CA LEU A 191 -2.60 14.91 -4.30
C LEU A 191 -2.99 15.71 -5.55
N MET A 192 -2.07 15.89 -6.51
CA MET A 192 -2.37 16.58 -7.77
C MET A 192 -3.45 15.86 -8.58
N LYS A 193 -3.40 14.54 -8.70
CA LYS A 193 -4.46 13.75 -9.37
C LYS A 193 -5.81 13.83 -8.66
N ASN A 194 -5.80 13.84 -7.32
CA ASN A 194 -7.02 14.00 -6.53
C ASN A 194 -7.61 15.40 -6.73
N ASN A 195 -6.78 16.44 -6.69
CA ASN A 195 -7.19 17.82 -6.95
C ASN A 195 -7.74 18.00 -8.36
N GLU A 196 -7.10 17.38 -9.36
CA GLU A 196 -7.58 17.34 -10.76
C GLU A 196 -8.98 16.71 -10.83
N THR A 197 -9.20 15.58 -10.16
CA THR A 197 -10.50 14.87 -10.17
C THR A 197 -11.60 15.67 -9.47
N VAL A 198 -11.28 16.33 -8.35
CA VAL A 198 -12.21 17.22 -7.64
C VAL A 198 -12.57 18.41 -8.52
N LEU A 199 -11.58 19.04 -9.14
CA LEU A 199 -11.79 20.19 -10.02
C LEU A 199 -12.58 19.80 -11.27
N GLU A 200 -12.29 18.65 -11.90
CA GLU A 200 -13.11 18.08 -12.99
C GLU A 200 -14.59 17.98 -12.58
N SER A 201 -14.86 17.47 -11.37
CA SER A 201 -16.22 17.31 -10.85
C SER A 201 -16.91 18.65 -10.61
N GLN A 202 -16.19 19.63 -10.06
CA GLN A 202 -16.75 20.97 -9.80
C GLN A 202 -17.03 21.73 -11.10
N VAL A 203 -16.11 21.70 -12.07
CA VAL A 203 -16.30 22.28 -13.40
C VAL A 203 -17.50 21.64 -14.09
N MET A 204 -17.62 20.30 -14.05
CA MET A 204 -18.77 19.60 -14.62
C MET A 204 -20.09 19.98 -13.97
N GLN A 205 -20.15 20.10 -12.63
CA GLN A 205 -21.35 20.54 -11.93
C GLN A 205 -21.74 21.98 -12.32
N TYR A 206 -20.75 22.87 -12.41
CA TYR A 206 -20.97 24.26 -12.80
C TYR A 206 -21.45 24.38 -14.25
N MET A 207 -20.75 23.72 -15.18
CA MET A 207 -21.10 23.70 -16.60
C MET A 207 -22.46 23.06 -16.86
N LYS A 208 -22.87 22.05 -16.08
CA LYS A 208 -24.21 21.46 -16.18
C LYS A 208 -25.32 22.48 -15.92
N ASN A 209 -25.08 23.47 -15.07
CA ASN A 209 -26.04 24.53 -14.75
C ASN A 209 -25.98 25.69 -15.75
N VAL A 210 -24.77 26.16 -16.09
CA VAL A 210 -24.57 27.36 -16.92
C VAL A 210 -24.71 27.05 -18.43
N LYS A 211 -24.49 25.81 -18.85
CA LYS A 211 -24.55 25.29 -20.23
C LYS A 211 -23.54 25.87 -21.22
N SER A 212 -23.27 27.17 -21.18
CA SER A 212 -22.28 27.82 -22.04
C SER A 212 -21.70 29.04 -21.31
N ILE A 213 -20.38 29.15 -21.27
CA ILE A 213 -19.67 30.24 -20.61
C ILE A 213 -18.44 30.64 -21.42
N SER A 214 -17.99 31.90 -21.31
CA SER A 214 -16.70 32.28 -21.86
C SER A 214 -15.55 31.64 -21.07
N CYS A 215 -14.42 31.41 -21.73
CA CYS A 215 -13.23 30.90 -21.08
C CYS A 215 -12.82 31.81 -19.91
N CYS A 216 -12.78 33.13 -20.11
CA CYS A 216 -12.39 34.09 -19.07
C CYS A 216 -13.27 34.00 -17.82
N GLU A 217 -14.60 33.99 -17.98
CA GLU A 217 -15.52 33.88 -16.84
C GLU A 217 -15.39 32.53 -16.12
N LEU A 218 -15.05 31.46 -16.86
CA LEU A 218 -14.75 30.16 -16.26
C LEU A 218 -13.44 30.20 -15.46
N PHE A 219 -12.40 30.86 -15.96
CA PHE A 219 -11.16 31.07 -15.21
C PHE A 219 -11.42 31.86 -13.93
N ASP A 220 -12.18 32.95 -14.01
CA ASP A 220 -12.51 33.79 -12.86
C ASP A 220 -13.33 33.03 -11.81
N ALA A 221 -14.28 32.19 -12.24
CA ALA A 221 -15.13 31.39 -11.35
C ALA A 221 -14.35 30.32 -10.55
N PHE A 222 -13.20 29.88 -11.07
CA PHE A 222 -12.38 28.81 -10.47
C PHE A 222 -10.99 29.30 -10.02
N GLN A 223 -10.78 30.61 -9.97
CA GLN A 223 -9.55 31.25 -9.49
C GLN A 223 -9.49 31.24 -7.94
N ASN A 224 -9.60 30.07 -7.32
CA ASN A 224 -9.56 29.91 -5.86
C ASN A 224 -8.17 29.51 -5.36
N GLU A 225 -7.84 29.94 -4.13
CA GLU A 225 -6.55 29.65 -3.50
C GLU A 225 -6.25 28.15 -3.31
N GLU A 226 -7.30 27.32 -3.24
CA GLU A 226 -7.21 25.86 -3.04
C GLU A 226 -6.63 25.10 -4.26
N PHE A 227 -6.66 25.67 -5.47
CA PHE A 227 -6.20 25.01 -6.70
C PHE A 227 -5.10 25.79 -7.44
N LYS A 228 -4.29 26.55 -6.69
CA LYS A 228 -3.21 27.46 -7.13
C LYS A 228 -2.04 26.83 -7.91
N HIS A 229 -2.24 25.71 -8.61
CA HIS A 229 -1.26 25.25 -9.59
C HIS A 229 -1.53 25.94 -10.94
N PRO A 230 -0.59 26.75 -11.47
CA PRO A 230 -0.75 27.39 -12.77
C PRO A 230 -1.00 26.30 -13.83
N GLY A 231 -2.10 26.41 -14.56
CA GLY A 231 -2.44 25.48 -15.66
C GLY A 231 -3.24 24.22 -15.28
N LEU A 232 -3.58 23.99 -14.00
CA LEU A 232 -4.40 22.83 -13.63
C LEU A 232 -5.81 22.92 -14.23
N LEU A 233 -6.43 24.11 -14.21
CA LEU A 233 -7.74 24.33 -14.83
C LEU A 233 -7.71 24.14 -16.35
N ASN A 234 -6.64 24.59 -17.03
CA ASN A 234 -6.45 24.34 -18.46
C ASN A 234 -6.45 22.85 -18.77
N LYS A 235 -5.68 22.07 -17.98
CA LYS A 235 -5.58 20.63 -18.12
C LYS A 235 -6.92 19.94 -17.88
N VAL A 236 -7.68 20.38 -16.88
CA VAL A 236 -9.04 19.87 -16.60
C VAL A 236 -9.99 20.13 -17.75
N ILE A 237 -9.99 21.35 -18.33
CA ILE A 237 -10.81 21.68 -19.50
C ILE A 237 -10.43 20.81 -20.69
N GLU A 238 -9.14 20.65 -20.96
CA GLU A 238 -8.64 19.79 -22.04
C GLU A 238 -9.07 18.33 -21.84
N ASN A 239 -8.92 17.78 -20.64
CA ASN A 239 -9.35 16.42 -20.33
C ASN A 239 -10.86 16.22 -20.51
N LEU A 240 -11.67 17.14 -20.01
CA LEU A 240 -13.12 17.06 -20.13
C LEU A 240 -13.57 17.18 -21.60
N ALA A 241 -12.89 18.00 -22.40
CA ALA A 241 -13.13 18.10 -23.84
C ALA A 241 -12.74 16.80 -24.56
N ASN A 242 -11.57 16.24 -24.26
CA ASN A 242 -11.12 14.96 -24.81
C ASN A 242 -12.06 13.79 -24.42
N LYS A 243 -12.67 13.84 -23.24
CA LYS A 243 -13.69 12.89 -22.78
C LYS A 243 -15.07 13.12 -23.40
N GLY A 244 -15.26 14.19 -24.18
CA GLY A 244 -16.52 14.55 -24.83
C GLY A 244 -17.60 15.08 -23.88
N PHE A 245 -17.21 15.58 -22.71
CA PHE A 245 -18.15 16.14 -21.72
C PHE A 245 -18.41 17.63 -21.92
N ILE A 246 -17.47 18.33 -22.56
CA ILE A 246 -17.58 19.75 -22.92
C ILE A 246 -17.00 19.97 -24.31
N ASP A 247 -17.49 20.98 -25.02
CA ASP A 247 -16.97 21.43 -26.30
C ASP A 247 -16.33 22.81 -26.12
N VAL A 248 -15.07 22.94 -26.53
CA VAL A 248 -14.36 24.23 -26.54
C VAL A 248 -14.43 24.79 -27.96
N CYS A 249 -15.13 25.90 -28.13
CA CYS A 249 -15.28 26.57 -29.42
C CYS A 249 -14.89 28.03 -29.26
N ASP A 250 -13.87 28.47 -30.01
CA ASP A 250 -13.33 29.82 -29.96
C ASP A 250 -12.95 30.25 -28.53
N ASP A 251 -13.74 31.16 -27.94
CA ASP A 251 -13.58 31.70 -26.59
C ASP A 251 -14.62 31.17 -25.59
N ARG A 252 -15.37 30.12 -25.95
CA ARG A 252 -16.44 29.55 -25.14
C ARG A 252 -16.24 28.08 -24.84
N VAL A 253 -16.67 27.71 -23.64
CA VAL A 253 -16.82 26.32 -23.20
C VAL A 253 -18.31 26.01 -23.14
N ASN A 254 -18.74 24.96 -23.82
CA ASN A 254 -20.11 24.50 -23.87
C ASN A 254 -20.23 23.14 -23.21
N TYR A 255 -21.29 22.93 -22.44
CA TYR A 255 -21.58 21.62 -21.87
C TYR A 255 -22.15 20.70 -22.94
N SER A 256 -21.48 19.59 -23.21
CA SER A 256 -21.93 18.57 -24.16
C SER A 256 -23.02 17.74 -23.48
N SER A 257 -24.28 18.08 -23.74
CA SER A 257 -25.45 17.34 -23.27
C SER A 257 -25.85 16.24 -24.23
#